data_AF-A0A2E4QZP3-F1
#
_entry.id   AF-A0A2E4QZP3-F1
#
_cell.length_a   1.000
_cell.length_b   1.000
_cell.length_c   1.000
_cell.angle_alpha   90.00
_cell.angle_beta   90.00
_cell.angle_gamma   90.00
#
_symmetry.space_group_name_H-M   'P 1'
#
loop_
_entity.id
_entity.type
_entity.pdbx_description
1 polymer ?
#
loop_
_entity_poly.entity_id
_entity_poly.type
_entity_poly.pdbx_seq_one_letter_code
_entity_poly.pdbx_strand_id
1 'polypeptide(L)'
;MRIARVMHEAVRAFQASLGQPAVAHWNKAPKWMHTASRDAVMFRVNNPDAPASAQHDQWMDSKVKDGWKFGPEKDARKKTHPLLVPYNDLPYEERQKDALVGAIITSLTTPLPNA
;
A
#
# COMPACT_ATOMS: atom_id res chain seq x y z
N MET A 1 2.07 -9.54 13.28
CA MET A 1 0.88 -8.67 13.30
C MET A 1 -0.17 -9.19 12.32
N ARG A 2 -1.37 -9.54 12.80
CA ARG A 2 -2.43 -10.22 12.02
C ARG A 2 -2.99 -9.34 10.89
N ILE A 3 -3.16 -8.04 11.15
CA ILE A 3 -3.75 -7.07 10.20
C ILE A 3 -2.93 -6.97 8.92
N ALA A 4 -1.59 -6.90 9.02
CA ALA A 4 -0.71 -6.82 7.85
C ALA A 4 -0.86 -8.02 6.90
N ARG A 5 -1.14 -9.23 7.42
CA ARG A 5 -1.40 -10.42 6.60
C ARG A 5 -2.75 -10.31 5.88
N VAL A 6 -3.80 -9.91 6.58
CA VAL A 6 -5.15 -9.75 6.00
C VAL A 6 -5.13 -8.71 4.88
N MET A 7 -4.54 -7.54 5.17
CA MET A 7 -4.38 -6.47 4.19
C MET A 7 -3.57 -6.94 2.96
N HIS A 8 -2.45 -7.64 3.17
CA HIS A 8 -1.63 -8.17 2.07
C HIS A 8 -2.42 -9.11 1.16
N GLU A 9 -3.14 -10.08 1.71
CA GLU A 9 -3.93 -11.02 0.90
C GLU A 9 -5.10 -10.33 0.18
N ALA A 10 -5.73 -9.33 0.80
CA ALA A 10 -6.79 -8.56 0.17
C ALA A 10 -6.28 -7.72 -1.01
N VAL A 11 -5.14 -7.03 -0.84
CA VAL A 11 -4.49 -6.30 -1.94
C VAL A 11 -4.09 -7.28 -3.06
N ARG A 12 -3.52 -8.43 -2.70
CA ARG A 12 -3.17 -9.49 -3.66
C ARG A 12 -4.38 -9.95 -4.48
N ALA A 13 -5.53 -10.14 -3.83
CA ALA A 13 -6.77 -10.54 -4.48
C ALA A 13 -7.33 -9.42 -5.37
N PHE A 14 -7.29 -8.17 -4.90
CA PHE A 14 -7.69 -7.00 -5.67
C PHE A 14 -6.86 -6.85 -6.95
N GLN A 15 -5.53 -6.92 -6.85
CA GLN A 15 -4.64 -6.87 -8.02
C GLN A 15 -4.91 -8.00 -9.01
N ALA A 16 -5.16 -9.22 -8.51
CA ALA A 16 -5.51 -10.36 -9.37
C ALA A 16 -6.84 -10.13 -10.12
N SER A 17 -7.82 -9.45 -9.50
CA SER A 17 -9.09 -9.10 -10.15
C SER A 17 -8.93 -8.11 -11.31
N LEU A 18 -7.84 -7.33 -11.31
CA LEU A 18 -7.46 -6.39 -12.37
C LEU A 18 -6.59 -7.05 -13.46
N GLY A 19 -6.33 -8.36 -13.37
CA GLY A 19 -5.42 -9.05 -14.29
C GLY A 19 -3.94 -8.68 -14.13
N GLN A 20 -3.55 -8.03 -13.02
CA GLN A 20 -2.15 -7.72 -12.74
C GLN A 20 -1.34 -9.00 -12.45
N PRO A 21 0.00 -8.96 -12.62
CA PRO A 21 0.86 -10.10 -12.32
C PRO A 21 0.65 -10.64 -10.90
N ALA A 22 0.69 -11.97 -10.77
CA ALA A 22 0.47 -12.63 -9.50
C ALA A 22 1.50 -12.17 -8.44
N VAL A 23 0.99 -11.58 -7.37
CA VAL A 23 1.80 -11.25 -6.18
C VAL A 23 1.87 -12.47 -5.26
N ALA A 24 3.03 -12.70 -4.64
CA ALA A 24 3.23 -13.83 -3.75
C ALA A 24 2.27 -13.78 -2.55
N HIS A 25 1.71 -14.93 -2.17
CA HIS A 25 1.03 -15.08 -0.89
C HIS A 25 1.97 -14.74 0.27
N TRP A 26 1.40 -14.28 1.40
CA TRP A 26 2.13 -13.82 2.58
C TRP A 26 3.25 -14.77 2.98
N ASN A 27 3.00 -16.08 3.04
CA ASN A 27 4.00 -17.06 3.49
C ASN A 27 5.20 -17.23 2.55
N LYS A 28 5.08 -16.79 1.29
CA LYS A 28 6.14 -16.83 0.28
C LYS A 28 6.61 -15.42 -0.10
N ALA A 29 6.08 -14.39 0.55
CA ALA A 29 6.40 -13.01 0.22
C ALA A 29 7.81 -12.65 0.73
N PRO A 30 8.59 -11.89 -0.03
CA PRO A 30 9.89 -11.42 0.43
C PRO A 30 9.76 -10.45 1.61
N LYS A 31 10.83 -10.32 2.41
CA LYS A 31 10.88 -9.47 3.61
C LYS A 31 10.42 -8.03 3.36
N TRP A 32 10.72 -7.46 2.20
CA TRP A 32 10.32 -6.08 1.88
C TRP A 32 8.79 -5.92 1.76
N MET A 33 8.06 -6.93 1.28
CA MET A 33 6.58 -6.88 1.23
C MET A 33 6.00 -6.94 2.65
N HIS A 34 6.55 -7.81 3.50
CA HIS A 34 6.15 -7.85 4.91
C HIS A 34 6.39 -6.52 5.62
N THR A 35 7.51 -5.86 5.31
CA THR A 35 7.88 -4.57 5.89
C THR A 35 6.92 -3.49 5.41
N ALA A 36 6.73 -3.35 4.09
CA ALA A 36 5.78 -2.40 3.51
C ALA A 36 4.35 -2.57 4.06
N SER A 37 3.88 -3.82 4.19
CA SER A 37 2.55 -4.09 4.73
C SER A 37 2.43 -3.76 6.23
N ARG A 38 3.51 -3.84 7.01
CA ARG A 38 3.51 -3.39 8.40
C ARG A 38 3.54 -1.87 8.49
N ASP A 39 4.36 -1.23 7.67
CA ASP A 39 4.50 0.23 7.66
C ASP A 39 3.18 0.92 7.28
N ALA A 40 2.47 0.40 6.28
CA ALA A 40 1.14 0.89 5.91
C ALA A 40 0.14 0.78 7.07
N VAL A 41 0.13 -0.34 7.79
CA VAL A 41 -0.75 -0.51 8.95
C VAL A 41 -0.36 0.45 10.07
N MET A 42 0.93 0.57 10.39
CA MET A 42 1.40 1.49 11.43
C MET A 42 1.10 2.94 11.09
N PHE A 43 1.26 3.35 9.83
CA PHE A 43 0.90 4.68 9.38
C PHE A 43 -0.57 4.97 9.61
N ARG A 44 -1.47 4.07 9.19
CA ARG A 44 -2.91 4.28 9.35
C ARG A 44 -3.35 4.24 10.81
N VAL A 45 -2.75 3.37 11.64
CA VAL A 45 -3.01 3.32 13.09
C VAL A 45 -2.59 4.63 13.77
N ASN A 46 -1.45 5.19 13.38
CA ASN A 46 -0.93 6.43 13.98
C ASN A 46 -1.62 7.68 13.41
N ASN A 47 -2.29 7.58 12.27
CA ASN A 47 -2.94 8.69 11.58
C ASN A 47 -4.36 8.30 11.12
N PRO A 48 -5.30 8.06 12.05
CA PRO A 48 -6.63 7.53 11.73
C PRO A 48 -7.46 8.47 10.85
N ASP A 49 -7.31 9.78 11.04
CA ASP A 49 -8.04 10.83 10.31
C ASP A 49 -7.32 11.32 9.04
N ALA A 50 -6.19 10.68 8.69
CA ALA A 50 -5.44 11.08 7.51
C ALA A 50 -6.26 10.87 6.22
N PRO A 51 -6.17 11.81 5.26
CA PRO A 51 -6.82 11.66 3.97
C PRO A 51 -6.25 10.46 3.21
N ALA A 52 -7.02 9.96 2.24
CA ALA A 52 -6.62 8.79 1.44
C ALA A 52 -5.26 8.98 0.73
N SER A 53 -4.89 10.22 0.39
CA SER A 53 -3.60 10.54 -0.22
C SER A 53 -2.40 10.35 0.70
N ALA A 54 -2.58 10.51 2.02
CA ALA A 54 -1.45 10.66 2.93
C ALA A 54 -0.54 9.42 2.98
N GLN A 55 -1.11 8.23 2.82
CA GLN A 55 -0.33 6.99 2.78
C GLN A 55 0.50 6.89 1.50
N HIS A 56 -0.06 7.33 0.36
CA HIS A 56 0.66 7.43 -0.90
C HIS A 56 1.77 8.48 -0.82
N ASP A 57 1.47 9.65 -0.26
CA ASP A 57 2.44 10.73 -0.07
C ASP A 57 3.62 10.26 0.80
N GLN A 58 3.35 9.56 1.90
CA GLN A 58 4.39 8.97 2.75
C GLN A 58 5.22 7.90 2.01
N TRP A 59 4.57 7.04 1.21
CA TRP A 59 5.26 6.05 0.39
C TRP A 59 6.18 6.71 -0.64
N MET A 60 5.69 7.75 -1.32
CA MET A 60 6.43 8.52 -2.30
C MET A 60 7.64 9.20 -1.65
N ASP A 61 7.47 9.84 -0.50
CA ASP A 61 8.55 10.45 0.27
C ASP A 61 9.63 9.44 0.66
N SER A 62 9.23 8.26 1.14
CA SER A 62 10.18 7.18 1.45
C SER A 62 10.94 6.74 0.20
N LYS A 63 10.26 6.61 -0.93
CA LYS A 63 10.90 6.24 -2.20
C LYS A 63 11.88 7.30 -2.68
N VAL A 64 11.51 8.57 -2.64
CA VAL A 64 12.38 9.68 -3.02
C VAL A 64 13.62 9.75 -2.13
N LYS A 65 13.46 9.57 -0.81
CA LYS A 65 14.60 9.49 0.14
C LYS A 65 15.55 8.33 -0.16
N ASP A 66 15.00 7.20 -0.62
CA ASP A 66 15.78 6.04 -1.08
C ASP A 66 16.41 6.24 -2.47
N GLY A 67 16.27 7.43 -3.07
CA GLY A 67 16.81 7.80 -4.38
C GLY A 67 15.97 7.31 -5.55
N TRP A 68 14.71 6.96 -5.34
CA TRP A 68 13.78 6.67 -6.43
C TRP A 68 13.24 7.94 -7.07
N LYS A 69 12.92 7.85 -8.35
CA LYS A 69 12.36 8.94 -9.15
C LYS A 69 11.25 8.43 -10.06
N PHE A 70 10.43 9.33 -10.57
CA PHE A 70 9.48 9.00 -11.61
C PHE A 70 10.17 8.37 -12.83
N GLY A 71 9.51 7.38 -13.43
CA GLY A 71 9.84 6.85 -14.74
C GLY A 71 8.71 5.95 -15.24
N PRO A 72 8.59 5.73 -16.56
CA PRO A 72 7.44 5.07 -17.17
C PRO A 72 7.25 3.62 -16.71
N GLU A 73 8.31 3.00 -16.21
CA GLU A 73 8.31 1.63 -15.72
C GLU A 73 9.05 1.51 -14.38
N LYS A 74 8.70 0.47 -13.63
CA LYS A 74 9.40 0.13 -12.41
C LYS A 74 10.73 -0.55 -12.73
N ASP A 75 11.83 0.14 -12.47
CA ASP A 75 13.19 -0.41 -12.63
C ASP A 75 13.94 -0.25 -11.30
N ALA A 76 14.26 -1.37 -10.66
CA ALA A 76 14.97 -1.38 -9.38
C ALA A 76 16.44 -0.98 -9.50
N ARG A 77 17.08 -1.16 -10.66
CA ARG A 77 18.48 -0.77 -10.90
C ARG A 77 18.58 0.74 -11.14
N LYS A 78 17.67 1.29 -11.95
CA LYS A 78 17.59 2.74 -12.22
C LYS A 78 16.84 3.52 -11.14
N LYS A 79 16.22 2.82 -10.19
CA LYS A 79 15.32 3.34 -9.15
C LYS A 79 14.20 4.21 -9.74
N THR A 80 13.50 3.70 -10.74
CA THR A 80 12.32 4.38 -11.31
C THR A 80 11.03 3.70 -10.92
N HIS A 81 9.94 4.46 -10.78
CA HIS A 81 8.61 3.91 -10.55
C HIS A 81 7.52 4.80 -11.19
N PRO A 82 6.53 4.23 -11.89
CA PRO A 82 5.51 5.01 -12.60
C PRO A 82 4.54 5.72 -11.66
N LEU A 83 4.33 5.16 -10.46
CA LEU A 83 3.43 5.73 -9.47
C LEU A 83 4.05 6.87 -8.63
N LEU A 84 5.29 7.30 -8.90
CA LEU A 84 5.87 8.49 -8.23
C LEU A 84 5.33 9.77 -8.86
N VAL A 85 4.02 9.95 -8.74
CA VAL A 85 3.22 11.07 -9.21
C VAL A 85 2.29 11.53 -8.08
N PRO A 86 1.76 12.78 -8.13
CA PRO A 86 0.75 13.23 -7.18
C PRO A 86 -0.44 12.27 -7.09
N TYR A 87 -1.05 12.14 -5.90
CA TYR A 87 -2.15 11.21 -5.66
C TYR A 87 -3.30 11.33 -6.67
N ASN A 88 -3.63 12.56 -7.10
CA ASN A 88 -4.70 12.82 -8.06
C ASN A 88 -4.37 12.36 -9.48
N ASP A 89 -3.09 12.16 -9.79
CA ASP A 89 -2.60 11.68 -11.08
C ASP A 89 -2.41 10.16 -11.11
N LEU A 90 -2.70 9.47 -9.99
CA LEU A 90 -2.66 8.01 -9.95
C LEU A 90 -3.75 7.40 -10.85
N PRO A 91 -3.44 6.24 -11.47
CA PRO A 91 -4.47 5.39 -12.05
C PRO A 91 -5.61 5.16 -11.06
N TYR A 92 -6.84 5.08 -11.57
CA TYR A 92 -8.03 4.92 -10.74
C TYR A 92 -7.93 3.68 -9.84
N GLU A 93 -7.40 2.59 -10.36
CA GLU A 93 -7.22 1.31 -9.67
C GLU A 93 -6.23 1.43 -8.49
N GLU A 94 -5.21 2.27 -8.61
CA GLU A 94 -4.24 2.50 -7.53
C GLU A 94 -4.88 3.31 -6.40
N ARG A 95 -5.72 4.29 -6.72
CA ARG A 95 -6.52 5.01 -5.71
C ARG A 95 -7.53 4.09 -5.02
N GLN A 96 -8.17 3.18 -5.76
CA GLN A 96 -9.05 2.16 -5.18
C GLN A 96 -8.30 1.21 -4.25
N LYS A 97 -7.09 0.79 -4.64
CA LYS A 97 -6.22 -0.03 -3.79
C LYS A 97 -5.88 0.69 -2.47
N ASP A 98 -5.54 1.97 -2.52
CA ASP A 98 -5.25 2.74 -1.31
C ASP A 98 -6.47 2.88 -0.40
N ALA A 99 -7.66 3.11 -0.98
CA ALA A 99 -8.93 3.13 -0.24
C ALA A 99 -9.22 1.77 0.43
N LEU A 100 -9.00 0.66 -0.29
CA LEU A 100 -9.15 -0.70 0.24
C LEU A 100 -8.22 -0.94 1.44
N VAL A 101 -6.94 -0.55 1.31
CA VAL A 101 -5.96 -0.68 2.40
C VAL A 101 -6.41 0.09 3.63
N GLY A 102 -6.79 1.36 3.46
CA GLY A 102 -7.29 2.20 4.55
C GLY A 102 -8.52 1.63 5.24
N ALA A 103 -9.49 1.13 4.46
CA ALA A 103 -10.72 0.53 4.97
C ALA A 103 -10.45 -0.74 5.79
N ILE A 104 -9.62 -1.67 5.27
CA ILE A 104 -9.29 -2.92 5.98
C ILE A 104 -8.58 -2.62 7.30
N ILE A 105 -7.60 -1.72 7.29
CA ILE A 105 -6.86 -1.39 8.51
C ILE A 105 -7.81 -0.77 9.53
N THR A 106 -8.56 0.26 9.13
CA THR A 106 -9.51 0.95 10.01
C THR A 106 -10.51 -0.03 10.63
N SER A 107 -11.14 -0.89 9.83
CA SER A 107 -12.11 -1.89 10.32
C SER A 107 -11.52 -2.91 11.28
N LEU A 108 -10.21 -3.18 11.21
CA LEU A 108 -9.54 -4.15 12.08
C LEU A 108 -8.83 -3.51 13.28
N THR A 109 -8.78 -2.17 13.36
CA THR A 109 -8.15 -1.42 14.46
C THR A 109 -9.18 -0.68 15.31
N THR A 110 -10.31 -0.28 14.72
CA THR A 110 -11.40 0.37 15.45
C THR A 110 -12.11 -0.66 16.34
N PRO A 111 -12.26 -0.41 17.65
CA PRO A 111 -13.07 -1.25 18.51
C PRO A 111 -14.51 -1.31 17.98
N LEU A 112 -15.13 -2.49 18.00
CA LEU A 112 -16.56 -2.57 17.72
C LEU A 112 -17.31 -1.70 18.74
N PRO A 113 -18.25 -0.83 18.31
CA PRO A 113 -19.05 -0.08 19.25
C PRO A 113 -19.90 -1.08 20.06
N ASN A 114 -19.50 -1.26 21.32
CA ASN A 114 -20.11 -2.08 22.36
C ASN A 114 -20.49 -3.51 21.93
N ALA A 115 -19.53 -4.43 22.05
CA ALA A 115 -19.81 -5.86 22.25
C ALA A 115 -20.12 -6.14 23.72
#